data_AF-A0A9D6MVC1-F1
#
_entry.id   AF-A0A9D6MVC1-F1
#
_cell.length_a   1.000
_cell.length_b   1.000
_cell.length_c   1.000
_cell.angle_alpha   90.00
_cell.angle_beta   90.00
_cell.angle_gamma   90.00
#
_symmetry.space_group_name_H-M   'P 1'
#
loop_
_entity.id
_entity.type
_entity.pdbx_description
1 polymer ?
#
loop_
_entity_poly.entity_id
_entity_poly.type
_entity_poly.pdbx_seq_one_letter_code
_entity_poly.pdbx_strand_id
1 'polypeptide(L)' 'MGHQPITPDMTVWSVYRRYPQTLDVFFSFGCPDIRKGLFPLAMRLMKLKWAARAHKIPVEDMIQALNAVVR' A
#
# COMPACT_ATOMS: atom_id res chain seq x y z
N MET A 1 4.98 -21.25 4.73
CA MET A 1 3.78 -20.54 4.24
C MET A 1 4.25 -19.53 3.20
N GLY A 2 3.87 -19.68 1.93
CA GLY A 2 4.41 -18.84 0.86
C GLY A 2 3.94 -17.40 0.99
N HIS A 3 4.86 -16.47 1.25
CA HIS A 3 4.57 -15.05 1.14
C HIS A 3 4.26 -14.73 -0.32
N GLN A 4 2.99 -14.41 -0.61
CA GLN A 4 2.64 -13.88 -1.93
C GLN A 4 3.20 -12.46 -2.04
N PRO A 5 4.05 -12.18 -3.03
CA PRO A 5 4.63 -10.86 -3.21
C PRO A 5 3.52 -9.84 -3.47
N ILE A 6 3.70 -8.64 -2.91
CA ILE A 6 2.80 -7.52 -3.15
C ILE A 6 3.00 -7.04 -4.58
N THR A 7 1.90 -6.91 -5.33
CA THR A 7 1.91 -6.48 -6.74
C THR A 7 1.17 -5.16 -6.94
N PRO A 8 1.50 -4.37 -7.97
CA PRO A 8 0.93 -3.03 -8.20
C PRO A 8 -0.59 -3.00 -8.45
N ASP A 9 -1.19 -4.13 -8.80
CA ASP A 9 -2.62 -4.27 -9.01
C ASP A 9 -3.42 -4.60 -7.75
N MET A 10 -2.75 -4.90 -6.64
CA MET A 10 -3.39 -5.06 -5.34
C MET A 10 -3.92 -3.72 -4.84
N THR A 11 -5.00 -3.77 -4.07
CA THR A 11 -5.57 -2.59 -3.44
C THR A 11 -4.85 -2.29 -2.13
N VAL A 12 -4.74 -1.01 -1.79
CA VAL A 12 -4.10 -0.54 -0.54
C VAL A 12 -4.73 -1.25 0.66
N TRP A 13 -6.06 -1.38 0.68
CA TRP A 13 -6.78 -2.08 1.75
C TRP A 13 -6.43 -3.57 1.83
N SER A 14 -6.33 -4.27 0.70
CA SER A 14 -5.99 -5.71 0.69
C SER A 14 -4.59 -5.93 1.26
N VAL A 15 -3.64 -5.06 0.88
CA VAL A 15 -2.25 -5.11 1.34
C VAL A 15 -2.17 -4.81 2.82
N TYR A 16 -2.77 -3.71 3.30
CA TYR A 16 -2.83 -3.38 4.72
C TYR A 16 -3.47 -4.51 5.55
N ARG A 17 -4.61 -5.05 5.10
CA ARG A 17 -5.33 -6.10 5.83
C ARG A 17 -4.50 -7.39 5.94
N ARG A 18 -3.71 -7.71 4.92
CA ARG A 18 -2.87 -8.91 4.91
C ARG A 18 -1.53 -8.68 5.63
N TYR A 19 -0.98 -7.48 5.53
CA TYR A 19 0.33 -7.09 6.02
C TYR A 19 0.23 -5.74 6.75
N PRO A 20 -0.26 -5.71 8.00
CA PRO A 20 -0.49 -4.46 8.72
C PRO A 20 0.80 -3.65 8.94
N GLN A 21 1.97 -4.29 8.95
CA GLN A 21 3.27 -3.59 9.03
C GLN A 21 3.60 -2.72 7.81
N THR A 22 2.88 -2.89 6.69
CA THR A 22 3.05 -2.02 5.50
C THR A 22 2.55 -0.59 5.73
N LEU A 23 1.83 -0.35 6.82
CA LEU A 23 1.28 0.96 7.17
C LEU A 23 2.37 2.02 7.38
N ASP A 24 3.51 1.65 7.98
CA ASP A 24 4.66 2.54 8.15
C ASP A 24 5.29 2.96 6.81
N VAL A 25 5.28 2.05 5.84
CA VAL A 25 5.74 2.34 4.47
C VAL A 25 4.80 3.33 3.79
N PHE A 26 3.49 3.14 3.91
CA PHE A 26 2.52 4.10 3.37
C PHE A 26 2.69 5.50 3.99
N PHE A 27 2.93 5.59 5.30
CA PHE A 27 3.18 6.87 5.97
C PHE A 27 4.47 7.53 5.53
N SER A 28 5.53 6.75 5.30
CA SER A 28 6.81 7.26 4.80
C SER A 28 6.68 7.88 3.40
N PHE A 29 5.70 7.43 2.61
CA PHE A 29 5.35 7.97 1.29
C PHE A 29 4.33 9.12 1.32
N GLY A 30 3.95 9.59 2.51
CA GLY A 30 3.00 10.69 2.68
C GLY A 30 1.54 10.29 2.50
N CYS A 31 1.21 9.00 2.48
CA CYS A 31 -0.18 8.57 2.50
C CYS A 31 -0.82 8.93 3.87
N PRO A 32 -2.03 9.52 3.88
CA PRO A 32 -2.75 9.77 5.12
C PRO A 32 -3.14 8.47 5.82
N ASP A 33 -3.52 8.56 7.11
CA ASP A 33 -4.00 7.39 7.87
C ASP A 33 -5.23 6.76 7.22
N ILE A 34 -4.97 5.67 6.51
CA ILE A 34 -5.94 4.85 5.77
C ILE A 34 -7.03 4.24 6.66
N ARG A 35 -6.89 4.31 7.99
CA ARG A 35 -7.89 3.85 8.96
C ARG A 35 -8.90 4.94 9.37
N LYS A 36 -8.66 6.21 9.03
CA LYS A 36 -9.49 7.32 9.51
C LYS A 36 -10.44 7.86 8.42
N GLY A 37 -11.60 8.38 8.84
CA GLY A 37 -12.54 9.08 7.96
C GLY A 37 -13.12 8.21 6.83
N LEU A 38 -13.20 8.78 5.62
CA LEU A 38 -13.74 8.13 4.41
C LEU A 38 -12.71 7.25 3.67
N PHE A 39 -11.45 7.26 4.11
CA PHE A 39 -10.36 6.55 3.45
C PHE A 39 -10.52 5.01 3.42
N PRO A 40 -11.07 4.32 4.44
CA PRO A 40 -11.26 2.88 4.39
C PRO A 40 -12.09 2.39 3.18
N LEU A 41 -13.07 3.18 2.75
CA LEU A 41 -13.87 2.86 1.55
C LEU A 41 -13.08 3.14 0.27
N ALA A 42 -12.43 4.31 0.18
CA ALA A 42 -11.62 4.67 -0.98
C ALA A 42 -10.45 3.70 -1.20
N MET A 43 -9.79 3.27 -0.13
CA MET A 43 -8.61 2.39 -0.17
C MET A 43 -8.94 0.95 -0.56
N ARG A 44 -10.21 0.54 -0.48
CA ARG A 44 -10.68 -0.75 -1.00
C ARG A 44 -10.68 -0.80 -2.52
N LEU A 45 -10.80 0.36 -3.18
CA LEU A 45 -10.77 0.50 -4.63
C LEU A 45 -9.42 1.03 -5.14
N MET A 46 -8.70 1.76 -4.31
CA MET A 46 -7.39 2.34 -4.66
C MET A 46 -6.36 1.24 -4.85
N LYS A 47 -5.90 1.04 -6.09
CA LYS A 47 -4.75 0.19 -6.41
C LYS A 47 -3.44 0.86 -6.02
N LEU A 48 -2.44 0.06 -5.68
CA LEU A 48 -1.10 0.54 -5.35
C LEU A 48 -0.51 1.44 -6.45
N LYS A 49 -0.63 1.04 -7.72
CA LYS A 49 -0.14 1.89 -8.84
C LYS A 49 -0.83 3.26 -8.94
N TRP A 50 -2.07 3.38 -8.45
CA TRP A 50 -2.80 4.65 -8.44
C TRP A 50 -2.35 5.50 -7.26
N ALA A 51 -2.16 4.89 -6.09
CA ALA A 51 -1.60 5.57 -4.92
C ALA A 51 -0.20 6.15 -5.22
N ALA A 52 0.70 5.34 -5.77
CA ALA A 52 2.04 5.80 -6.17
C ALA A 52 1.97 6.98 -7.16
N ARG A 53 1.10 6.92 -8.17
CA ARG A 53 0.88 8.02 -9.11
C ARG A 53 0.33 9.29 -8.45
N ALA A 54 -0.63 9.17 -7.54
CA ALA A 54 -1.21 10.30 -6.81
C ALA A 54 -0.15 11.02 -5.97
N HIS A 55 0.80 10.26 -5.41
CA HIS A 55 1.90 10.79 -4.60
C HIS A 55 3.17 11.10 -5.41
N LYS A 56 3.13 10.98 -6.75
CA LYS A 56 4.28 11.16 -7.66
C LYS A 56 5.50 10.30 -7.33
N ILE A 57 5.26 9.08 -6.84
CA ILE A 57 6.30 8.11 -6.50
C ILE A 57 6.36 7.05 -7.61
N PRO A 58 7.55 6.57 -7.99
CA PRO A 58 7.68 5.40 -8.86
C PRO A 58 6.96 4.19 -8.25
N VAL A 59 6.10 3.55 -9.04
CA VAL A 59 5.33 2.38 -8.57
C VAL A 59 6.26 1.27 -8.08
N GLU A 60 7.39 1.08 -8.76
CA GLU A 60 8.39 0.05 -8.43
C GLU A 60 9.01 0.28 -7.06
N ASP A 61 9.42 1.51 -6.74
CA ASP A 61 10.00 1.87 -5.43
C ASP A 61 9.02 1.58 -4.29
N MET A 62 7.74 1.93 -4.48
CA MET A 62 6.71 1.66 -3.49
C MET A 62 6.51 0.14 -3.30
N ILE A 63 6.46 -0.62 -4.39
CA ILE A 63 6.32 -2.09 -4.33
C ILE A 63 7.53 -2.75 -3.68
N GLN A 64 8.73 -2.28 -3.98
CA GLN A 64 9.95 -2.79 -3.39
C GLN A 64 9.99 -2.52 -1.87
N ALA A 65 9.66 -1.31 -1.44
CA ALA A 65 9.57 -0.96 -0.03
C ALA A 65 8.52 -1.79 0.72
N LEU A 66 7.34 -1.98 0.12
CA LEU A 66 6.27 -2.80 0.69
C LEU A 66 6.68 -4.28 0.81
N ASN A 67 7.33 -4.85 -0.19
CA ASN A 67 7.81 -6.23 -0.12
C ASN A 67 8.99 -6.39 0.85
N ALA A 68 9.81 -5.35 1.06
CA ALA A 68 10.94 -5.40 1.97
C ALA A 68 10.51 -5.61 3.44
N VAL A 69 9.39 -5.02 3.86
CA VAL A 69 8.85 -5.14 5.23
C VAL A 69 7.98 -6.37 5.45
N VAL A 70 7.72 -7.13 4.39
CA VAL A 70 6.88 -8.34 4.41
C VAL A 70 7.71 -9.63 4.30
N ARG A 71 9.02 -9.51 4.08
CA ARG A 71 9.95 -10.65 4.01
C ARG A 71 10.08 -11.40 5.34
#